data_AF-A0A2N3AZP1-F1
#
_entry.id   AF-A0A2N3AZP1-F1
#
_cell.length_a   1.000
_cell.length_b   1.000
_cell.length_c   1.000
_cell.angle_alpha   90.00
_cell.angle_beta   90.00
_cell.angle_gamma   90.00
#
_symmetry.space_group_name_H-M   'P 1'
#
loop_
_entity.id
_entity.type
_entity.pdbx_description
1 polymer ?
#
loop_
_entity_poly.entity_id
_entity_poly.type
_entity_poly.pdbx_seq_one_letter_code
_entity_poly.pdbx_strand_id
1 'polypeptide(L)'
;MRLATLMATFLLAATPANAQSVPYKLILIHGENGITVIDYPSAARCEAARSAIQRIVDQENKGKEPQILPGGGVIFPTLLIMKAYCIPG
;
A
#
# COMPACT_ATOMS: atom_id res chain seq x y z
N MET A 1 -33.63 37.22 47.27
CA MET A 1 -33.32 35.77 47.26
C MET A 1 -34.09 35.11 46.13
N ARG A 2 -33.43 34.79 45.01
CA ARG A 2 -33.96 33.87 43.98
C ARG A 2 -32.79 33.09 43.40
N LEU A 3 -32.46 31.97 44.04
CA LEU A 3 -31.69 30.90 43.43
C LEU A 3 -32.66 30.10 42.56
N ALA A 4 -32.37 29.96 41.27
CA ALA A 4 -33.01 28.97 40.43
C ALA A 4 -32.02 28.45 39.39
N THR A 5 -31.40 27.34 39.79
CA THR A 5 -31.23 26.14 38.97
C THR A 5 -30.28 26.21 37.77
N LEU A 6 -29.01 25.90 38.03
CA LEU A 6 -28.08 25.37 37.02
C LEU A 6 -28.66 24.05 36.47
N MET A 7 -29.08 24.03 35.20
CA MET A 7 -29.19 22.79 34.44
C MET A 7 -27.81 22.45 33.87
N ALA A 8 -27.13 21.52 34.53
CA ALA A 8 -25.91 20.92 34.02
C ALA A 8 -26.27 19.98 32.87
N THR A 9 -26.09 20.43 31.63
CA THR A 9 -26.22 19.61 30.44
C THR A 9 -25.08 18.59 30.43
N PHE A 10 -25.40 17.34 30.76
CA PHE A 10 -24.49 16.21 30.62
C PHE A 10 -24.29 15.94 29.12
N LEU A 11 -23.25 16.53 28.52
CA LEU A 11 -22.81 16.13 27.18
C LEU A 11 -22.22 14.72 27.29
N LEU A 12 -23.01 13.72 26.88
CA LEU A 12 -22.48 12.39 26.58
C LEU A 12 -21.48 12.56 25.42
N ALA A 13 -20.20 12.52 25.75
CA ALA A 13 -19.14 12.41 24.76
C ALA A 13 -19.32 11.08 24.03
N ALA A 14 -19.90 11.13 22.84
CA ALA A 14 -19.84 10.03 21.89
C ALA A 14 -18.35 9.84 21.55
N THR A 15 -17.71 8.87 22.19
CA THR A 15 -16.38 8.42 21.78
C THR A 15 -16.49 8.00 20.31
N PRO A 16 -15.64 8.51 19.41
CA PRO A 16 -15.65 8.01 18.05
C PRO A 16 -15.40 6.51 18.13
N ALA A 17 -16.35 5.73 17.61
CA ALA A 17 -16.12 4.33 17.33
C ALA A 17 -14.84 4.30 16.50
N ASN A 18 -13.78 3.68 17.03
CA ASN A 18 -12.56 3.43 16.28
C ASN A 18 -13.00 2.65 15.04
N ALA A 19 -13.16 3.34 13.92
CA ALA A 19 -13.24 2.70 12.62
C ALA A 19 -11.93 1.92 12.53
N GLN A 20 -11.99 0.59 12.71
CA GLN A 20 -10.85 -0.28 12.50
C GLN A 20 -10.46 -0.08 11.05
N SER A 21 -9.46 0.77 10.82
CA SER A 21 -8.90 1.01 9.50
C SER A 21 -8.43 -0.33 8.99
N VAL A 22 -9.07 -0.84 7.94
CA VAL A 22 -8.63 -2.08 7.33
C VAL A 22 -7.23 -1.79 6.78
N PRO A 23 -6.19 -2.55 7.19
CA PRO A 23 -4.83 -2.25 6.81
C PRO A 23 -4.69 -2.32 5.29
N TYR A 24 -3.91 -1.42 4.71
CA TYR A 24 -3.58 -1.49 3.29
C TYR A 24 -2.56 -2.59 3.05
N LYS A 25 -2.72 -3.35 1.97
CA LYS A 25 -1.81 -4.44 1.60
C LYS A 25 -0.96 -4.03 0.43
N LEU A 26 0.35 -4.15 0.59
CA LEU A 26 1.31 -4.13 -0.49
C LEU A 26 1.51 -5.56 -1.00
N ILE A 27 1.13 -5.81 -2.25
CA ILE A 27 1.30 -7.10 -2.93
C ILE A 27 2.52 -6.97 -3.85
N LEU A 28 3.53 -7.81 -3.63
CA LEU A 28 4.69 -7.94 -4.49
C LEU A 28 4.61 -9.27 -5.23
N ILE A 29 4.63 -9.21 -6.56
CA ILE A 29 4.68 -10.37 -7.45
C ILE A 29 6.13 -10.55 -7.89
N HIS A 30 6.74 -11.62 -7.40
CA HIS A 30 8.05 -12.11 -7.81
C HIS A 30 7.91 -13.03 -9.00
N GLY A 31 8.95 -13.10 -9.84
CA GLY A 31 9.03 -13.86 -11.09
C GLY A 31 8.21 -15.15 -11.16
N GLU A 32 8.86 -16.31 -11.01
CA GLU A 32 8.21 -17.55 -11.44
C GLU A 32 7.03 -17.99 -10.58
N ASN A 33 6.97 -17.76 -9.26
CA ASN A 33 5.81 -18.20 -8.45
C ASN A 33 5.68 -17.53 -7.05
N GLY A 34 6.30 -16.37 -6.81
CA GLY A 34 6.31 -15.78 -5.46
C GLY A 34 5.30 -14.63 -5.32
N ILE A 35 4.45 -14.68 -4.30
CA ILE A 35 3.65 -13.51 -3.87
C ILE A 35 4.04 -13.17 -2.44
N THR A 36 4.42 -11.92 -2.19
CA THR A 36 4.59 -11.38 -0.83
C THR A 36 3.51 -10.36 -0.54
N VAL A 37 2.90 -10.45 0.63
CA VAL A 37 1.88 -9.51 1.10
C VAL A 37 2.39 -8.85 2.38
N ILE A 38 2.37 -7.51 2.41
CA ILE A 38 2.84 -6.71 3.55
C ILE A 38 1.72 -5.76 3.97
N ASP A 39 1.34 -5.78 5.24
CA ASP A 39 0.32 -4.88 5.79
C ASP A 39 0.92 -3.51 6.18
N TYR A 40 0.20 -2.45 5.85
CA TYR A 40 0.51 -1.06 6.16
C TYR A 40 -0.67 -0.38 6.86
N PRO A 41 -0.42 0.55 7.79
CA PRO A 41 -1.48 1.20 8.55
C PRO A 41 -2.22 2.28 7.74
N SER A 42 -1.76 2.63 6.54
CA SER A 42 -2.42 3.62 5.68
C SER A 42 -2.04 3.48 4.21
N ALA A 43 -2.92 3.98 3.33
CA ALA A 43 -2.68 4.08 1.89
C ALA A 43 -1.35 4.81 1.57
N ALA A 44 -1.12 5.94 2.23
CA ALA A 44 0.06 6.77 1.99
C ALA A 44 1.38 6.02 2.25
N ARG A 45 1.45 5.21 3.31
CA ARG A 45 2.67 4.42 3.61
C ARG A 45 2.85 3.27 2.62
N CYS A 46 1.76 2.63 2.23
CA CYS A 46 1.77 1.56 1.24
C CYS A 46 2.18 2.07 -0.15
N GLU A 47 1.67 3.21 -0.60
CA GLU A 47 2.05 3.86 -1.86
C GLU A 47 3.49 4.37 -1.86
N ALA A 48 3.97 4.91 -0.74
CA ALA A 48 5.37 5.30 -0.59
C ALA A 48 6.31 4.09 -0.72
N ALA A 49 5.96 2.96 -0.11
CA ALA A 49 6.71 1.72 -0.25
C ALA A 49 6.67 1.18 -1.69
N ARG A 50 5.49 1.13 -2.33
CA ARG A 50 5.33 0.74 -3.74
C ARG A 50 6.22 1.58 -4.66
N SER A 51 6.21 2.90 -4.47
CA SER A 51 7.00 3.84 -5.28
C SER A 51 8.51 3.71 -5.05
N ALA A 52 8.94 3.37 -3.82
CA ALA A 52 10.34 3.08 -3.52
C ALA A 52 10.82 1.80 -4.22
N ILE A 53 10.01 0.74 -4.17
CA ILE A 53 10.29 -0.53 -4.84
C ILE A 53 10.35 -0.33 -6.36
N GLN A 54 9.39 0.39 -6.94
CA GLN A 54 9.38 0.66 -8.38
C GLN A 54 10.65 1.37 -8.84
N ARG A 55 11.13 2.37 -8.09
CA ARG A 55 12.38 3.07 -8.41
C ARG A 55 13.60 2.14 -8.40
N ILE A 56 13.65 1.19 -7.46
CA ILE A 56 14.73 0.19 -7.40
C ILE A 56 14.66 -0.71 -8.63
N VAL A 57 13.47 -1.23 -8.96
CA VAL A 57 13.24 -2.05 -10.16
C VAL A 57 13.64 -1.30 -11.43
N ASP A 58 13.23 -0.04 -11.56
CA ASP A 58 13.57 0.80 -12.71
C ASP A 58 15.09 1.01 -12.80
N GLN A 59 15.76 1.28 -11.67
CA GLN A 59 17.22 1.41 -11.62
C GLN A 59 17.94 0.11 -12.00
N GLU A 60 17.47 -1.04 -11.52
CA GLU A 60 18.02 -2.35 -11.86
C GLU A 60 17.77 -2.75 -13.31
N ASN A 61 16.72 -2.22 -13.93
CA ASN A 61 16.39 -2.44 -15.33
C ASN A 61 17.04 -1.43 -16.28
N LYS A 62 17.62 -0.34 -15.78
CA LYS A 62 18.36 0.62 -16.63
C LYS A 62 19.52 -0.09 -17.33
N GLY A 63 19.52 -0.03 -18.66
CA GLY A 63 20.57 -0.61 -19.50
C GLY A 63 20.42 -2.11 -19.76
N LYS A 64 19.37 -2.77 -19.27
CA LYS A 64 19.04 -4.13 -19.68
C LYS A 64 18.23 -4.08 -20.97
N GLU A 65 18.83 -4.53 -22.07
CA GLU A 65 18.09 -4.64 -23.32
C GLU A 65 17.06 -5.77 -23.23
N PRO A 66 15.82 -5.54 -23.71
CA PRO A 66 14.85 -6.60 -23.88
C PRO A 66 15.42 -7.66 -24.83
N GLN A 67 15.36 -8.94 -24.44
CA GLN A 67 15.65 -10.03 -25.35
C GLN A 67 14.46 -10.24 -26.30
N ILE A 68 14.69 -10.03 -27.59
CA ILE A 68 13.72 -10.33 -28.63
C ILE A 68 13.85 -11.81 -28.98
N LEU A 69 12.77 -12.56 -28.78
CA LEU A 69 12.68 -13.96 -29.16
C LEU A 69 12.54 -14.09 -30.68
N PRO A 70 13.01 -15.21 -31.27
CA PRO A 70 12.88 -15.48 -32.71
C PRO A 70 11.43 -15.45 -33.26
N GLY A 71 10.41 -15.48 -32.40
CA GLY A 71 8.98 -15.38 -32.74
C GLY A 71 8.32 -14.04 -32.44
N GLY A 72 9.09 -12.98 -32.13
CA GLY A 72 8.56 -11.63 -31.88
C GLY A 72 8.09 -11.37 -30.43
N GLY A 73 8.24 -12.34 -29.53
CA GLY A 73 8.08 -12.11 -28.10
C GLY A 73 9.24 -11.31 -27.52
N VAL A 74 8.98 -10.51 -26.48
CA VAL A 74 10.02 -9.74 -25.79
C VAL A 74 10.10 -10.20 -24.35
N ILE A 75 11.29 -10.61 -23.90
CA ILE A 75 11.56 -10.96 -22.51
C ILE A 75 12.48 -9.91 -21.89
N PHE A 76 12.09 -9.39 -20.74
CA PHE A 76 12.97 -8.59 -19.89
C PHE A 76 13.66 -9.52 -18.88
N PRO A 77 14.99 -9.52 -18.77
CA PRO A 77 15.70 -10.29 -17.76
C PRO A 77 15.60 -9.59 -16.39
N THR A 78 14.40 -9.62 -15.78
CA THR A 78 14.17 -9.08 -14.43
C THR A 78 13.87 -10.23 -13.47
N LEU A 79 14.78 -10.50 -12.53
CA LEU A 79 14.70 -11.60 -11.57
C LEU A 79 14.04 -11.22 -10.24
N LEU A 80 13.89 -9.93 -9.92
CA LEU A 80 13.68 -9.50 -8.54
C LEU A 80 12.21 -9.20 -8.20
N ILE A 81 11.51 -8.30 -8.91
CA ILE A 81 10.08 -8.03 -8.70
C ILE A 81 9.45 -7.67 -10.05
N MET A 82 8.41 -8.38 -10.46
CA MET A 82 7.72 -8.10 -11.72
C MET A 82 6.66 -7.02 -11.55
N LYS A 83 5.93 -7.00 -10.42
CA LYS A 83 4.86 -6.02 -10.15
C LYS A 83 4.68 -5.75 -8.65
N ALA A 84 4.29 -4.53 -8.30
CA ALA A 84 3.95 -4.12 -6.95
C ALA A 84 2.61 -3.36 -6.93
N TYR A 85 1.69 -3.74 -6.04
CA TYR A 85 0.35 -3.17 -5.94
C TYR A 85 0.04 -2.76 -4.50
N CYS A 86 -0.59 -1.61 -4.33
CA CYS A 86 -1.20 -1.24 -3.06
C CYS A 86 -2.72 -1.40 -3.18
N ILE A 87 -3.33 -2.17 -2.28
CA ILE A 87 -4.79 -2.38 -2.23
C ILE A 87 -5.32 -2.10 -0.82
N PRO A 88 -6.57 -1.63 -0.67
CA PRO A 88 -7.26 -1.72 0.61
C PRO A 88 -7.41 -3.21 0.99
N GLY A 89 -7.15 -3.53 2.26
CA GLY A 89 -7.23 -4.90 2.78
C GLY A 89 -8.65 -5.37 3.02
#